data_AF-A0A961PAP3-F1
#
_entry.id   AF-A0A961PAP3-F1
#
_cell.length_a   1.000
_cell.length_b   1.000
_cell.length_c   1.000
_cell.angle_alpha   90.00
_cell.angle_beta   90.00
_cell.angle_gamma   90.00
#
_symmetry.space_group_name_H-M   'P 1'
#
loop_
_entity.id
_entity.type
_entity.pdbx_description
1 polymer ?
#
loop_
_entity_poly.entity_id
_entity_poly.type
_entity_poly.pdbx_seq_one_letter_code
_entity_poly.pdbx_strand_id
1 'polypeptide(L)'
;VSATNFNLLGLDEWVKNFKYICYMDCFDGRHPNVLCPSEMPHDEFQSIDEDINNYLLQHKEVIDYVKARGGKPKFVFLMFDEKTEALVKELGGEVWFPKAKLRQAMDNKIETVRVGNKAGVPSVPNTLSEVTSYAQL
;
A
#
# COMPACT_ATOMS: atom_id res chain seq x y z
N VAL A 1 3.73 -5.51 2.88
CA VAL A 1 4.44 -4.39 3.55
C VAL A 1 3.40 -3.33 3.86
N SER A 2 3.33 -2.86 5.10
CA SER A 2 2.34 -1.85 5.53
C SER A 2 2.76 -1.24 6.86
N ALA A 3 2.20 -0.09 7.24
CA ALA A 3 2.37 0.47 8.57
C ALA A 3 1.99 -0.53 9.68
N THR A 4 0.91 -1.28 9.47
CA THR A 4 0.40 -2.31 10.40
C THR A 4 0.06 -3.62 9.67
N ASN A 5 0.00 -4.72 10.40
CA ASN A 5 -0.35 -6.06 9.91
C ASN A 5 -1.87 -6.33 9.84
N PHE A 6 -2.72 -5.39 10.27
CA PHE A 6 -4.16 -5.62 10.41
C PHE A 6 -4.86 -5.93 9.09
N ASN A 7 -4.46 -5.25 8.01
CA ASN A 7 -5.12 -5.31 6.70
C ASN A 7 -5.11 -6.71 6.05
N LEU A 8 -4.13 -7.53 6.43
CA LEU A 8 -3.89 -8.85 5.84
C LEU A 8 -3.84 -9.92 6.94
N LEU A 9 -4.52 -9.71 8.07
CA LEU A 9 -4.50 -10.64 9.19
C LEU A 9 -5.03 -12.02 8.78
N GLY A 10 -4.29 -13.08 9.13
CA GLY A 10 -4.62 -14.47 8.82
C GLY A 10 -4.25 -14.95 7.41
N LEU A 11 -3.70 -14.08 6.55
CA LEU A 11 -3.23 -14.49 5.22
C LEU A 11 -2.07 -15.48 5.27
N ASP A 12 -1.28 -15.47 6.34
CA ASP A 12 -0.15 -16.37 6.51
C ASP A 12 -0.56 -17.82 6.74
N GLU A 13 -1.76 -18.09 7.26
CA GLU A 13 -2.31 -19.44 7.36
C GLU A 13 -2.62 -20.05 5.98
N TRP A 14 -2.97 -19.20 5.01
CA TRP A 14 -3.42 -19.61 3.67
C TRP A 14 -2.29 -19.56 2.64
N VAL A 15 -1.36 -18.62 2.79
CA VAL A 15 -0.26 -18.37 1.85
C VAL A 15 1.06 -18.83 2.46
N LYS A 16 1.54 -19.98 2.00
CA LYS A 16 2.86 -20.49 2.39
C LYS A 16 3.96 -19.50 1.99
N ASN A 17 4.94 -19.30 2.89
CA ASN A 17 6.05 -18.35 2.74
C ASN A 17 5.61 -16.87 2.69
N PHE A 18 4.50 -16.53 3.33
CA PHE A 18 4.12 -15.14 3.55
C PHE A 18 4.86 -14.55 4.76
N LYS A 19 5.31 -13.30 4.66
CA LYS A 19 5.97 -12.57 5.74
C LYS A 19 5.39 -11.16 5.81
N TYR A 20 4.90 -10.77 6.98
CA TYR A 20 4.49 -9.40 7.26
C TYR A 20 5.75 -8.55 7.46
N ILE A 21 5.86 -7.46 6.70
CA ILE A 21 6.88 -6.43 6.92
C ILE A 21 6.12 -5.20 7.37
N CYS A 22 6.28 -4.84 8.64
CA CYS A 22 5.47 -3.82 9.29
C CYS A 22 6.34 -2.82 10.03
N TYR A 23 5.86 -1.57 10.13
CA TYR A 23 6.51 -0.53 10.94
C TYR A 23 6.12 -0.66 12.41
N MET A 24 4.85 -0.93 12.68
CA MET A 24 4.35 -1.29 14.01
C MET A 24 3.89 -2.75 14.01
N ASP A 25 4.41 -3.53 14.95
CA ASP A 25 3.98 -4.91 15.17
C ASP A 25 2.75 -4.96 16.08
N CYS A 26 1.56 -5.20 15.50
CA CYS A 26 0.33 -5.37 16.29
C CYS A 26 0.24 -6.73 17.00
N PHE A 27 1.14 -7.67 16.73
CA PHE A 27 1.20 -8.96 17.41
C PHE A 27 2.12 -8.97 18.64
N ASP A 28 2.71 -7.83 19.00
CA ASP A 28 3.57 -7.71 20.20
C ASP A 28 4.72 -8.74 20.21
N GLY A 29 5.33 -8.99 19.05
CA GLY A 29 6.42 -9.95 18.86
C GLY A 29 6.01 -11.43 18.92
N ARG A 30 4.73 -11.74 19.11
CA ARG A 30 4.26 -13.13 19.30
C ARG A 30 4.10 -13.91 18.01
N HIS A 31 4.18 -13.24 16.87
CA HIS A 31 3.89 -13.84 15.57
C HIS A 31 5.18 -14.08 14.76
N PRO A 32 5.52 -15.34 14.43
CA PRO A 32 6.82 -15.69 13.82
C PRO A 32 7.00 -15.17 12.38
N ASN A 33 5.89 -14.90 11.69
CA ASN A 33 5.90 -14.42 10.31
C ASN A 33 5.95 -12.89 10.20
N VAL A 34 6.32 -12.16 11.27
CA VAL A 34 6.49 -10.70 11.24
C VAL A 34 7.96 -10.33 11.18
N LEU A 35 8.28 -9.30 10.41
CA LEU A 35 9.54 -8.59 10.38
C LEU A 35 9.24 -7.11 10.66
N CYS A 36 9.69 -6.64 11.82
CA CYS A 36 9.62 -5.24 12.21
C CYS A 36 11.06 -4.71 12.26
N PRO A 37 11.50 -3.90 11.26
CA PRO A 37 12.84 -3.36 11.27
C PRO A 37 13.04 -2.35 12.39
N SER A 38 14.29 -2.17 12.85
CA SER A 38 14.62 -1.12 13.82
C SER A 38 14.29 0.28 13.29
N GLU A 39 13.82 1.19 14.14
CA GLU A 39 13.59 2.58 13.72
C GLU A 39 14.91 3.26 13.31
N MET A 40 14.92 3.85 12.11
CA MET A 40 15.97 4.73 11.60
C MET A 40 15.40 6.15 11.49
N PRO A 41 16.27 7.18 11.54
CA PRO A 41 15.85 8.55 11.33
C PRO A 41 15.17 8.69 9.95
N HIS A 42 13.95 9.22 9.93
CA HIS A 42 13.19 9.52 8.73
C HIS A 42 12.49 10.88 8.89
N ASP A 43 12.14 11.50 7.76
CA ASP A 43 11.35 12.72 7.74
C ASP A 43 9.93 12.46 8.27
N GLU A 44 9.23 13.51 8.73
CA GLU A 44 7.83 13.38 9.15
C GLU A 44 6.96 12.84 8.02
N PHE A 45 6.28 11.71 8.28
CA PHE A 45 5.37 11.09 7.31
C PHE A 45 4.19 12.01 7.01
N GLN A 46 3.99 12.33 5.73
CA GLN A 46 2.83 13.10 5.26
C GLN A 46 1.64 12.16 5.00
N SER A 47 1.93 10.96 4.50
CA SER A 47 0.98 9.87 4.30
C SER A 47 1.39 8.66 5.13
N ILE A 48 0.52 8.24 6.07
CA ILE A 48 0.78 7.10 6.96
C ILE A 48 1.09 5.82 6.18
N ASP A 49 0.40 5.53 5.09
CA ASP A 49 0.63 4.27 4.37
C ASP A 49 1.74 4.36 3.32
N GLU A 50 1.71 5.37 2.44
CA GLU A 50 2.61 5.45 1.29
C GLU A 50 4.06 5.76 1.72
N ASP A 51 4.26 6.72 2.62
CA ASP A 51 5.60 7.10 3.05
C ASP A 51 6.24 6.01 3.92
N ILE A 52 5.46 5.38 4.80
CA ILE A 52 5.95 4.26 5.62
C ILE A 52 6.32 3.07 4.73
N ASN A 53 5.53 2.76 3.70
CA ASN A 53 5.87 1.69 2.77
C ASN A 53 7.19 1.98 2.03
N ASN A 54 7.35 3.21 1.55
CA ASN A 54 8.57 3.65 0.88
C ASN A 54 9.79 3.61 1.82
N TYR A 55 9.62 3.99 3.09
CA TYR A 55 10.64 3.91 4.12
C TYR A 55 11.03 2.45 4.40
N LEU A 56 10.05 1.56 4.59
CA LEU A 56 10.29 0.13 4.86
C LEU A 56 11.02 -0.55 3.69
N LEU A 57 10.70 -0.22 2.45
CA LEU A 57 11.38 -0.80 1.28
C LEU A 57 12.85 -0.35 1.15
N GLN A 58 13.19 0.83 1.68
CA GLN A 58 14.57 1.34 1.70
C GLN A 58 15.37 0.85 2.92
N HIS A 59 14.71 0.23 3.90
CA HIS A 59 15.36 -0.21 5.12
C HIS A 59 16.31 -1.37 4.86
N LYS A 60 17.56 -1.27 5.34
CA LYS A 60 18.62 -2.26 5.06
C LYS A 60 18.21 -3.68 5.46
N GLU A 61 17.58 -3.86 6.62
CA GLU A 61 17.11 -5.18 7.07
C GLU A 61 16.05 -5.80 6.14
N VAL A 62 15.19 -4.97 5.56
CA VAL A 62 14.17 -5.42 4.60
C VAL A 62 14.84 -5.79 3.29
N ILE A 63 15.78 -4.97 2.82
CA ILE A 63 16.57 -5.25 1.61
C ILE A 63 17.37 -6.54 1.76
N ASP A 64 18.06 -6.71 2.88
CA ASP A 64 18.88 -7.89 3.17
C ASP A 64 18.01 -9.14 3.28
N TYR A 65 16.84 -9.04 3.93
CA TYR A 65 15.87 -10.14 3.97
C TYR A 65 15.36 -10.54 2.58
N VAL A 66 14.98 -9.55 1.75
CA VAL A 66 14.49 -9.79 0.39
C VAL A 66 15.58 -10.42 -0.49
N LYS A 67 16.82 -9.93 -0.39
CA LYS A 67 17.97 -10.48 -1.12
C LYS A 67 18.34 -11.89 -0.65
N ALA A 68 18.34 -12.13 0.66
CA ALA A 68 18.66 -13.43 1.24
C ALA A 68 17.62 -14.50 0.86
N ARG A 69 16.35 -14.11 0.75
CA ARG A 69 15.28 -15.01 0.30
C ARG A 69 15.47 -15.44 -1.17
N GLY A 70 15.99 -14.55 -2.01
CA GLY A 70 16.22 -14.81 -3.43
C GLY A 70 14.93 -15.01 -4.25
N GLY A 71 15.10 -15.16 -5.57
CA GLY A 71 13.98 -15.35 -6.50
C GLY A 71 13.28 -14.05 -6.91
N LYS A 72 12.01 -14.15 -7.31
CA LYS A 72 11.15 -13.01 -7.70
C LYS A 72 10.12 -12.76 -6.60
N PRO A 73 10.44 -11.96 -5.57
CA PRO A 73 9.52 -11.67 -4.48
C PRO A 73 8.31 -10.90 -4.99
N LYS A 74 7.13 -11.25 -4.48
CA LYS A 74 5.89 -10.51 -4.73
C LYS A 74 5.56 -9.67 -3.51
N PHE A 75 5.29 -8.41 -3.74
CA PHE A 75 4.95 -7.44 -2.70
C PHE A 75 3.47 -7.08 -2.76
N VAL A 76 2.85 -7.04 -1.60
CA VAL A 76 1.44 -6.68 -1.39
C VAL A 76 1.40 -5.51 -0.41
N PHE A 77 0.63 -4.49 -0.76
CA PHE A 77 0.46 -3.25 -0.01
C PHE A 77 -1.04 -2.92 0.10
N LEU A 78 -1.44 -2.18 1.12
CA LEU A 78 -2.79 -1.61 1.18
C LEU A 78 -2.89 -0.39 0.24
N MET A 79 -2.01 0.59 0.46
CA MET A 79 -1.85 1.78 -0.38
C MET A 79 -0.43 1.82 -0.92
N PHE A 80 -0.27 2.25 -2.15
CA PHE A 80 1.03 2.41 -2.80
C PHE A 80 0.93 3.44 -3.92
N ASP A 81 2.09 4.00 -4.25
CA ASP A 81 2.30 5.03 -5.26
C ASP A 81 3.33 4.57 -6.32
N GLU A 82 3.59 5.44 -7.31
CA GLU A 82 4.57 5.16 -8.37
C GLU A 82 5.99 5.00 -7.81
N LYS A 83 6.32 5.66 -6.70
CA LYS A 83 7.59 5.51 -5.99
C LYS A 83 7.73 4.12 -5.37
N THR A 84 6.68 3.61 -4.74
CA THR A 84 6.63 2.25 -4.18
C THR A 84 6.86 1.21 -5.27
N GLU A 85 6.21 1.37 -6.44
CA GLU A 85 6.41 0.49 -7.60
C GLU A 85 7.86 0.50 -8.10
N ALA A 86 8.48 1.70 -8.18
CA ALA A 86 9.86 1.85 -8.58
C ALA A 86 10.81 1.15 -7.59
N LEU A 87 10.64 1.36 -6.28
CA LEU A 87 11.45 0.73 -5.24
C LEU A 87 11.33 -0.80 -5.27
N VAL A 88 10.11 -1.34 -5.43
CA VAL A 88 9.92 -2.79 -5.55
C VAL A 88 10.64 -3.36 -6.77
N LYS A 89 10.63 -2.64 -7.89
CA LYS A 89 11.34 -3.03 -9.10
C LYS A 89 12.85 -3.00 -8.92
N GLU A 90 13.39 -2.01 -8.19
CA GLU A 90 14.81 -1.94 -7.82
C GLU A 90 15.23 -3.12 -6.93
N LEU A 91 14.34 -3.59 -6.06
CA LEU A 91 14.55 -4.79 -5.25
C LEU A 91 14.40 -6.11 -6.02
N GLY A 92 14.13 -6.07 -7.32
CA GLY A 92 13.94 -7.25 -8.17
C GLY A 92 12.60 -7.97 -7.95
N GLY A 93 11.64 -7.31 -7.31
CA GLY A 93 10.32 -7.84 -7.05
C GLY A 93 9.24 -7.34 -8.00
N GLU A 94 8.03 -7.82 -7.76
CA GLU A 94 6.82 -7.41 -8.47
C GLU A 94 5.75 -6.97 -7.46
N VAL A 95 5.09 -5.83 -7.72
CA VAL A 95 3.90 -5.43 -6.97
C VAL A 95 2.72 -6.26 -7.48
N TRP A 96 2.06 -6.99 -6.59
CA TRP A 96 0.93 -7.85 -6.96
C TRP A 96 -0.40 -7.09 -6.99
N PHE A 97 -0.43 -5.97 -7.70
CA PHE A 97 -1.60 -5.13 -7.94
C PHE A 97 -1.56 -4.53 -9.35
N PRO A 98 -2.69 -3.98 -9.85
CA PRO A 98 -2.66 -3.12 -11.03
C PRO A 98 -1.79 -1.89 -10.77
N LYS A 99 -1.34 -1.23 -11.86
CA LYS A 99 -0.45 -0.06 -11.77
C LYS A 99 -0.99 1.01 -10.81
N ALA A 100 -0.10 1.67 -10.07
CA ALA A 100 -0.45 2.75 -9.13
C ALA A 100 -1.32 3.84 -9.79
N LYS A 101 -1.02 4.18 -11.06
CA LYS A 101 -1.84 5.12 -11.84
C LYS A 101 -3.30 4.70 -11.99
N LEU A 102 -3.56 3.40 -12.16
CA LEU A 102 -4.93 2.88 -12.23
C LEU A 102 -5.59 2.91 -10.84
N ARG A 103 -4.84 2.53 -9.78
CA ARG A 103 -5.32 2.64 -8.40
C ARG A 103 -5.77 4.07 -8.10
N GLN A 104 -4.90 5.05 -8.35
CA GLN A 104 -5.20 6.47 -8.09
C GLN A 104 -6.39 6.98 -8.91
N ALA A 105 -6.50 6.56 -10.18
CA ALA A 105 -7.65 6.91 -11.00
C ALA A 105 -8.96 6.36 -10.41
N MET A 106 -8.95 5.14 -9.85
CA MET A 106 -10.12 4.51 -9.24
C MET A 106 -10.35 4.91 -7.77
N ASP A 107 -9.35 5.46 -7.08
CA ASP A 107 -9.52 6.02 -5.73
C ASP A 107 -10.29 7.36 -5.78
N ASN A 108 -10.33 8.00 -6.95
CA ASN A 108 -11.18 9.15 -7.17
C ASN A 108 -12.66 8.71 -7.25
N LYS A 109 -13.44 9.11 -6.25
CA LYS A 109 -14.88 8.82 -6.16
C LYS A 109 -15.65 9.30 -7.39
N ILE A 110 -15.27 10.43 -7.98
CA ILE A 110 -15.93 10.97 -9.18
C ILE A 110 -15.67 10.07 -10.39
N GLU A 111 -14.42 9.67 -10.61
CA GLU A 111 -14.06 8.77 -11.71
C GLU A 111 -14.71 7.39 -11.55
N THR A 112 -14.76 6.88 -10.33
CA THR A 112 -15.44 5.61 -10.02
C THR A 112 -16.91 5.67 -10.39
N VAL A 113 -17.61 6.76 -10.04
CA VAL A 113 -19.02 6.97 -10.40
C VAL A 113 -19.19 7.10 -11.92
N ARG A 114 -18.28 7.80 -12.60
CA ARG A 114 -18.30 7.92 -14.08
C ARG A 114 -18.13 6.56 -14.76
N VAL A 115 -17.22 5.72 -14.27
CA VAL A 115 -17.03 4.35 -14.77
C VAL A 115 -18.26 3.50 -14.51
N GLY A 116 -18.84 3.56 -13.30
CA GLY A 116 -20.07 2.85 -12.94
C GLY A 116 -21.25 3.23 -13.85
N ASN A 117 -21.45 4.53 -14.08
CA ASN A 117 -22.51 5.04 -14.96
C ASN A 117 -22.33 4.56 -16.42
N LYS A 118 -21.10 4.55 -16.93
CA LYS A 118 -20.79 4.00 -18.28
C LYS A 118 -21.04 2.50 -18.38
N ALA A 119 -20.82 1.76 -17.28
CA ALA A 119 -21.07 0.33 -17.19
C ALA A 119 -22.55 -0.02 -16.90
N GLY A 120 -23.43 0.98 -16.74
CA GLY A 120 -24.84 0.77 -16.42
C GLY A 120 -25.10 0.33 -14.97
N VAL A 121 -24.12 0.53 -14.07
CA VAL A 121 -24.26 0.22 -12.64
C VAL A 121 -25.10 1.33 -11.97
N PRO A 122 -26.18 0.99 -11.25
CA PRO A 122 -26.96 1.99 -10.52
C PRO A 122 -26.10 2.70 -9.47
N SER A 123 -26.11 4.03 -9.50
CA SER A 123 -25.46 4.87 -8.49
C SER A 123 -26.48 5.80 -7.83
N VAL A 124 -26.20 6.23 -6.60
CA VAL A 124 -27.04 7.25 -5.94
C VAL A 124 -27.02 8.55 -6.74
N PRO A 125 -28.13 9.31 -6.80
CA PRO A 125 -28.16 10.59 -7.50
C PRO A 125 -27.00 11.49 -7.03
N ASN A 126 -26.20 11.97 -7.98
CA ASN A 126 -25.05 12.81 -7.72
C ASN A 126 -25.01 13.98 -8.71
N THR A 127 -24.52 15.13 -8.25
CA THR A 127 -24.37 16.35 -9.07
C THR A 127 -23.03 16.97 -8.72
N LEU A 128 -22.30 17.42 -9.75
CA LEU A 128 -21.08 18.19 -9.58
C LEU A 128 -21.42 19.66 -9.84
N SER A 129 -21.09 20.52 -8.89
CA SER A 129 -21.17 21.97 -9.05
C SER A 129 -19.78 22.55 -8.83
N GLU A 130 -19.43 23.56 -9.62
CA GLU A 130 -18.25 24.37 -9.35
C GLU A 130 -18.54 25.29 -8.16
N VAL A 131 -17.60 25.35 -7.21
CA VAL A 131 -17.68 26.22 -6.04
C VAL A 131 -16.74 27.40 -6.29
N THR A 132 -17.30 28.60 -6.43
CA THR A 132 -16.56 29.81 -6.78
C THR A 132 -16.23 30.70 -5.58
N SER A 133 -16.86 30.46 -4.42
CA SER A 133 -16.56 31.18 -3.19
C SER A 133 -16.93 30.37 -1.94
N TYR A 134 -16.33 30.71 -0.80
CA TYR A 134 -16.67 30.10 0.49
C TYR A 134 -18.15 30.30 0.87
N ALA A 135 -18.79 31.38 0.41
CA ALA A 135 -20.20 31.64 0.63
C ALA A 135 -21.14 30.73 -0.19
N GLN A 136 -20.60 29.98 -1.16
CA GLN A 136 -21.32 29.03 -1.99
C GLN A 136 -21.21 27.57 -1.47
N LEU A 137 -20.39 27.34 -0.43
CA LEU A 137 -20.27 26.03 0.24
C LEU A 137 -21.48 25.71 1.12
#